data_AF-A0A6N3EA05-F1
#
_entry.id   AF-A0A6N3EA05-F1
#
_cell.length_a   1.000
_cell.length_b   1.000
_cell.length_c   1.000
_cell.angle_alpha   90.00
_cell.angle_beta   90.00
_cell.angle_gamma   90.00
#
_symmetry.space_group_name_H-M   'P 1'
#
loop_
_entity.id
_entity.type
_entity.pdbx_description
1 polymer ?
#
loop_
_entity_poly.entity_id
_entity_poly.type
_entity_poly.pdbx_seq_one_letter_code
_entity_poly.pdbx_strand_id
1 'polypeptide(L)'
;MEQSSSYNKETIQHQFDRKCKLALQGEKIDYERHLSYRQKHEILFCELSKTEFWKLSTVDEYTAESYFLADEQFDVKIKNELLAKAIETLTERKKEVIFLSYFQGMSDAAIARKLNLVRSTVCEHRTRSLELLKNTMEEYGYENYR
;
A
#
# COMPACT_ATOMS: atom_id res chain seq x y z
N MET A 1 -4.16 82.25 14.80
CA MET A 1 -3.62 81.18 15.67
C MET A 1 -3.33 79.99 14.79
N GLU A 2 -2.09 79.85 14.34
CA GLU A 2 -1.63 78.68 13.58
C GLU A 2 -1.65 77.46 14.51
N GLN A 3 -2.47 76.45 14.23
CA GLN A 3 -2.34 75.18 14.91
C GLN A 3 -0.95 74.62 14.59
N SER A 4 -0.17 74.35 15.65
CA SER A 4 1.23 73.96 15.53
C SER A 4 1.35 72.71 14.65
N SER A 5 2.28 72.74 13.69
CA SER A 5 2.62 71.64 12.76
C SER A 5 2.71 70.25 13.42
N SER A 6 3.10 70.22 14.70
CA SER A 6 3.16 69.01 15.53
C SER A 6 1.80 68.35 15.77
N TYR A 7 0.75 69.12 16.04
CA TYR A 7 -0.59 68.61 16.35
C TYR A 7 -1.22 67.86 15.15
N ASN A 8 -0.96 68.36 13.94
CA ASN A 8 -1.39 67.71 12.70
C ASN A 8 -0.63 66.40 12.45
N LYS A 9 0.66 66.33 12.79
CA LYS A 9 1.48 65.13 12.61
C LYS A 9 1.02 63.99 13.52
N GLU A 10 0.75 64.26 14.79
CA GLU A 10 0.21 63.28 15.73
C GLU A 10 -1.17 62.77 15.31
N THR A 11 -2.05 63.69 14.85
CA THR A 11 -3.38 63.32 14.33
C THR A 11 -3.27 62.36 13.14
N ILE A 12 -2.36 62.62 12.19
CA ILE A 12 -2.12 61.74 11.03
C ILE A 12 -1.61 60.37 11.48
N GLN A 13 -0.69 60.32 12.45
CA GLN A 13 -0.16 59.07 12.99
C GLN A 13 -1.26 58.24 13.66
N HIS A 14 -2.12 58.86 14.47
CA HIS A 14 -3.24 58.16 15.12
C HIS A 14 -4.27 57.63 14.11
N GLN A 15 -4.55 58.38 13.03
CA GLN A 15 -5.43 57.92 11.96
C GLN A 15 -4.86 56.70 11.23
N PHE A 16 -3.55 56.71 10.96
CA PHE A 16 -2.86 55.59 10.34
C PHE A 16 -2.83 54.36 11.25
N ASP A 17 -2.49 54.54 12.53
CA ASP A 17 -2.50 53.47 13.54
C ASP A 17 -3.89 52.84 13.67
N ARG A 18 -4.95 53.67 13.69
CA ARG A 18 -6.34 53.18 13.69
C ARG A 18 -6.64 52.32 12.46
N LYS A 19 -6.18 52.71 11.27
CA LYS A 19 -6.36 51.90 10.05
C LYS A 19 -5.62 50.58 10.14
N CYS A 20 -4.39 50.58 10.65
CA CYS A 20 -3.61 49.35 10.85
C CYS A 20 -4.29 48.39 11.82
N LYS A 21 -4.78 48.91 12.96
CA LYS A 21 -5.52 48.11 13.95
C LYS A 21 -6.80 47.52 13.36
N LEU A 22 -7.55 48.28 12.58
CA LEU A 22 -8.74 47.79 11.90
C LEU A 22 -8.42 46.71 10.86
N ALA A 23 -7.35 46.88 10.08
CA ALA A 23 -6.92 45.87 9.12
C ALA A 23 -6.56 44.55 9.82
N LEU A 24 -5.79 44.61 10.92
CA LEU A 24 -5.43 43.43 11.71
C LEU A 24 -6.65 42.75 12.35
N GLN A 25 -7.61 43.53 12.84
CA GLN A 25 -8.87 42.98 13.37
C GLN A 25 -9.70 42.31 12.28
N GLY A 26 -9.78 42.92 11.09
CA GLY A 26 -10.46 42.33 9.94
C GLY A 26 -9.83 41.00 9.52
N GLU A 27 -8.51 40.96 9.42
CA GLU A 27 -7.76 39.74 9.08
C GLU A 27 -7.98 38.62 10.11
N LYS A 28 -7.96 38.97 11.40
CA LYS A 28 -8.26 38.00 12.46
C LYS A 28 -9.65 37.40 12.30
N ILE A 29 -10.67 38.23 12.04
CA ILE A 29 -12.05 37.76 11.86
C ILE A 29 -12.16 36.85 10.64
N ASP A 30 -11.50 37.20 9.54
CA ASP A 30 -11.53 36.39 8.33
C ASP A 30 -10.83 35.05 8.53
N TYR A 31 -9.70 35.04 9.22
CA TYR A 31 -8.99 33.82 9.61
C TYR A 31 -9.86 32.91 10.51
N GLU A 32 -10.52 33.46 11.53
CA GLU A 32 -11.44 32.71 12.40
C GLU A 32 -12.63 32.13 11.61
N ARG A 33 -13.16 32.89 10.64
CA ARG A 33 -14.21 32.43 9.74
C ARG A 33 -13.73 31.26 8.88
N HIS A 34 -12.53 31.36 8.32
CA HIS A 34 -11.94 30.30 7.49
C HIS A 34 -11.70 29.02 8.31
N LEU A 35 -11.17 29.13 9.53
CA LEU A 35 -11.02 27.99 10.43
C LEU A 35 -12.36 27.32 10.75
N SER A 36 -13.39 28.13 11.04
CA SER A 36 -14.73 27.62 11.33
C SER A 36 -15.37 26.91 10.13
N TYR A 37 -15.10 27.38 8.91
CA TYR A 37 -15.53 26.71 7.69
C TYR A 37 -14.84 25.35 7.54
N ARG A 38 -13.51 25.30 7.67
CA ARG A 38 -12.74 24.05 7.59
C ARG A 38 -13.19 23.04 8.63
N GLN A 39 -13.39 23.43 9.88
CA GLN A 39 -13.89 22.53 10.93
C GLN A 39 -15.26 21.91 10.64
N LYS A 40 -16.11 22.59 9.85
CA LYS A 40 -17.43 22.07 9.47
C LYS A 40 -17.40 21.14 8.27
N HIS A 41 -16.36 21.20 7.45
CA HIS A 41 -16.31 20.53 6.15
C HIS A 41 -15.12 19.59 5.97
N GLU A 42 -14.10 19.70 6.81
CA GLU A 42 -12.89 18.88 6.80
C GLU A 42 -12.77 18.09 8.11
N ILE A 43 -12.16 16.91 8.01
CA ILE A 43 -11.77 16.08 9.14
C ILE A 43 -10.26 15.87 9.04
N LEU A 44 -9.55 15.91 10.16
CA LEU A 44 -8.11 15.66 10.15
C LEU A 44 -7.83 14.20 9.82
N PHE A 45 -6.75 13.92 9.07
CA PHE A 45 -6.34 12.55 8.76
C PHE A 45 -6.13 11.68 10.01
N CYS A 46 -5.66 12.26 11.11
CA CYS A 46 -5.46 11.55 12.38
C CYS A 46 -6.78 11.25 13.13
N GLU A 47 -7.88 11.92 12.77
CA GLU A 47 -9.20 11.72 13.35
C GLU A 47 -10.05 10.75 12.52
N LEU A 48 -9.59 10.36 11.33
CA LEU A 48 -10.26 9.37 10.51
C LEU A 48 -10.30 8.01 11.22
N SER A 49 -11.43 7.34 11.12
CA SER A 49 -11.51 5.95 11.57
C SER A 49 -10.59 5.06 10.73
N LYS A 50 -10.12 3.94 11.30
CA LYS A 50 -9.29 2.98 10.56
C LYS A 50 -9.96 2.55 9.26
N THR A 51 -11.27 2.35 9.27
CA THR A 51 -12.03 1.90 8.09
C THR A 51 -12.05 2.94 6.97
N GLU A 52 -12.20 4.22 7.29
CA GLU A 52 -12.13 5.31 6.31
C GLU A 52 -10.71 5.53 5.80
N PHE A 53 -9.73 5.46 6.70
CA PHE A 53 -8.32 5.52 6.34
C PHE A 53 -7.95 4.41 5.35
N TRP A 54 -8.35 3.16 5.61
CA TRP A 54 -8.09 2.04 4.70
C TRP A 54 -8.75 2.22 3.33
N LYS A 55 -9.91 2.85 3.24
CA LYS A 55 -10.55 3.17 1.95
C LYS A 55 -9.74 4.17 1.12
N LEU A 56 -9.00 5.05 1.77
CA LEU A 56 -8.14 6.05 1.12
C LEU A 56 -6.71 5.55 0.89
N SER A 57 -6.32 4.48 1.60
CA SER A 57 -4.98 3.90 1.47
C SER A 57 -4.79 3.23 0.11
N THR A 58 -3.59 3.37 -0.43
CA THR A 58 -3.08 2.58 -1.55
C THR A 58 -1.82 1.87 -1.06
N VAL A 59 -1.67 0.60 -1.44
CA VAL A 59 -0.43 -0.13 -1.19
C VAL A 59 0.41 -0.01 -2.45
N ASP A 60 1.58 0.60 -2.34
CA ASP A 60 2.55 0.61 -3.42
C ASP A 60 3.04 -0.83 -3.66
N GLU A 61 2.94 -1.32 -4.90
CA GLU A 61 3.50 -2.62 -5.28
C GLU A 61 4.87 -2.44 -5.91
N TYR A 62 5.94 -2.69 -5.16
CA TYR A 62 7.29 -2.70 -5.72
C TYR A 62 7.61 -4.07 -6.35
N THR A 63 8.22 -4.07 -7.54
CA THR A 63 8.68 -5.31 -8.20
C THR A 63 9.86 -5.95 -7.47
N ALA A 64 10.63 -5.16 -6.72
CA ALA A 64 11.73 -5.64 -5.88
C ALA A 64 11.27 -6.53 -4.70
N GLU A 65 9.98 -6.45 -4.32
CA GLU A 65 9.40 -7.23 -3.22
C GLU A 65 8.78 -8.55 -3.70
N SER A 66 9.06 -8.96 -4.94
CA SER A 66 8.54 -10.18 -5.51
C SER A 66 9.61 -11.07 -6.07
N TYR A 67 9.38 -12.37 -5.92
CA TYR A 67 10.22 -13.43 -6.43
C TYR A 67 9.65 -13.90 -7.75
N PHE A 68 10.49 -13.89 -8.78
CA PHE A 68 10.15 -14.43 -10.09
C PHE A 68 10.68 -15.85 -10.18
N LEU A 69 9.77 -16.81 -10.34
CA LEU A 69 10.15 -18.10 -10.88
C LEU A 69 10.14 -17.94 -12.39
N ALA A 70 11.23 -17.43 -12.94
CA ALA A 70 11.43 -17.37 -14.37
C ALA A 70 11.94 -18.74 -14.83
N ASP A 71 11.04 -19.56 -15.37
CA ASP A 71 11.40 -20.69 -16.23
C ASP A 71 10.93 -20.37 -17.66
N GLU A 72 11.54 -20.96 -18.69
CA GLU A 72 11.26 -20.65 -20.11
C GLU A 72 9.77 -20.75 -20.50
N GLN A 73 8.95 -21.40 -19.68
CA GLN A 73 7.54 -21.63 -19.92
C GLN A 73 6.60 -20.78 -19.05
N PHE A 74 7.10 -20.10 -18.01
CA PHE A 74 6.28 -19.55 -16.94
C PHE A 74 6.80 -18.19 -16.44
N ASP A 75 5.98 -17.15 -16.57
CA ASP A 75 6.22 -15.83 -15.98
C ASP A 75 5.21 -15.59 -14.85
N VAL A 76 5.61 -15.92 -13.62
CA VAL A 76 4.76 -15.75 -12.43
C VAL A 76 5.51 -15.01 -11.33
N LYS A 77 4.82 -13.98 -10.82
CA LYS A 77 5.25 -13.14 -9.70
C LYS A 77 4.73 -13.73 -8.38
N ILE A 78 5.64 -14.17 -7.52
CA ILE A 78 5.32 -14.66 -6.17
C ILE A 78 5.65 -13.57 -5.14
N LYS A 79 4.64 -13.10 -4.41
CA LYS A 79 4.80 -12.07 -3.37
C LYS A 79 5.40 -12.61 -2.07
N ASN A 80 5.20 -13.89 -1.76
CA ASN A 80 5.64 -14.47 -0.50
C ASN A 80 7.01 -15.13 -0.65
N GLU A 81 8.02 -14.62 0.04
CA GLU A 81 9.39 -15.13 0.03
C GLU A 81 9.48 -16.60 0.47
N LEU A 82 8.81 -16.96 1.56
CA LEU A 82 8.82 -18.33 2.09
C LEU A 82 8.25 -19.32 1.08
N LEU A 83 7.17 -18.93 0.39
CA LEU A 83 6.59 -19.74 -0.67
C LEU A 83 7.53 -19.85 -1.88
N ALA A 84 8.19 -18.76 -2.28
CA ALA A 84 9.14 -18.79 -3.38
C ALA A 84 10.31 -19.75 -3.10
N LYS A 85 10.93 -19.64 -1.92
CA LYS A 85 11.97 -20.56 -1.45
C LYS A 85 11.50 -22.00 -1.40
N ALA A 86 10.29 -22.24 -0.90
CA ALA A 86 9.73 -23.59 -0.86
C ALA A 86 9.53 -24.17 -2.27
N ILE A 87 9.07 -23.36 -3.23
CA ILE A 87 8.89 -23.81 -4.62
C ILE A 87 10.24 -24.10 -5.29
N GLU A 88 11.30 -23.35 -4.99
CA GLU A 88 12.65 -23.64 -5.48
C GLU A 88 13.15 -25.04 -5.10
N THR A 89 12.70 -25.59 -3.95
CA THR A 89 13.08 -26.96 -3.52
C THR A 89 12.41 -28.08 -4.33
N LEU A 90 11.34 -27.77 -5.08
CA LEU A 90 10.67 -28.76 -5.91
C LEU A 90 11.53 -29.10 -7.14
N THR A 91 11.39 -30.32 -7.64
CA THR A 91 11.96 -30.68 -8.95
C THR A 91 11.21 -29.95 -10.07
N GLU A 92 11.86 -29.70 -11.21
CA GLU A 92 11.22 -29.01 -12.35
C GLU A 92 9.89 -29.63 -12.77
N ARG A 93 9.81 -30.97 -12.77
CA ARG A 93 8.56 -31.67 -13.11
C ARG A 93 7.44 -31.42 -12.10
N LYS A 94 7.77 -31.29 -10.82
CA LYS A 94 6.81 -30.96 -9.76
C LYS A 94 6.40 -29.49 -9.83
N LYS A 95 7.34 -28.58 -10.11
CA LYS A 95 7.05 -27.16 -10.37
C LYS A 95 6.07 -27.00 -11.53
N GLU A 96 6.33 -27.68 -12.65
CA GLU A 96 5.45 -27.65 -13.83
C GLU A 96 4.03 -28.13 -13.51
N VAL A 97 3.88 -29.25 -12.78
CA VAL A 97 2.55 -29.74 -12.36
C VAL A 97 1.82 -28.74 -11.44
N ILE A 98 2.53 -28.15 -10.46
CA ILE A 98 1.95 -27.14 -9.57
C ILE A 98 1.55 -25.89 -10.35
N PHE A 99 2.40 -25.45 -11.28
CA PHE A 99 2.14 -24.31 -12.13
C PHE A 99 0.85 -24.48 -12.93
N LEU A 100 0.77 -25.58 -13.68
CA LEU A 100 -0.38 -25.85 -14.53
C LEU A 100 -1.67 -26.02 -13.70
N SER A 101 -1.59 -26.62 -12.51
CA SER A 101 -2.75 -26.84 -11.65
C SER A 101 -3.28 -25.57 -11.00
N TYR A 102 -2.39 -24.72 -10.45
CA TYR A 102 -2.80 -23.60 -9.59
C TYR A 102 -2.77 -22.25 -10.30
N PHE A 103 -1.82 -22.04 -11.22
CA PHE A 103 -1.69 -20.77 -11.94
C PHE A 103 -2.47 -20.79 -13.26
N GLN A 104 -2.55 -21.94 -13.96
CA GLN A 104 -3.35 -22.10 -15.18
C GLN A 104 -4.73 -22.75 -14.96
N GLY A 105 -5.04 -23.21 -13.74
CA GLY A 105 -6.33 -23.83 -13.42
C GLY A 105 -6.61 -25.14 -14.17
N MET A 106 -5.59 -25.83 -14.69
CA MET A 106 -5.76 -27.08 -15.43
C MET A 106 -6.10 -28.24 -14.50
N SER A 107 -7.00 -29.13 -14.94
CA SER A 107 -7.29 -30.38 -14.22
C SER A 107 -6.19 -31.42 -14.41
N ASP A 108 -6.09 -32.40 -13.51
CA ASP A 108 -5.10 -33.49 -13.61
C ASP A 108 -5.16 -34.22 -14.95
N ALA A 109 -6.35 -34.39 -15.51
CA ALA A 109 -6.53 -35.05 -16.81
C ALA A 109 -6.05 -34.18 -17.97
N ALA A 110 -6.15 -32.85 -17.87
CA ALA A 110 -5.62 -31.92 -18.86
C ALA A 110 -4.08 -31.85 -18.77
N ILE A 111 -3.54 -31.79 -17.55
CA ILE A 111 -2.10 -31.79 -17.28
C ILE A 111 -1.48 -33.11 -17.77
N ALA A 112 -2.09 -34.25 -17.43
CA ALA A 112 -1.64 -35.57 -17.86
C ALA A 112 -1.51 -35.65 -19.39
N ARG A 113 -2.51 -35.14 -20.13
CA ARG A 113 -2.46 -35.06 -21.60
C ARG A 113 -1.35 -34.12 -22.09
N LYS A 114 -1.21 -32.94 -21.48
CA LYS A 114 -0.18 -31.95 -21.87
C LYS A 114 1.24 -32.48 -21.65
N LEU A 115 1.45 -33.19 -20.56
CA LEU A 115 2.76 -33.66 -20.12
C LEU A 115 3.09 -35.08 -20.58
N ASN A 116 2.19 -35.73 -21.33
CA ASN A 116 2.28 -37.16 -21.70
C ASN A 116 2.50 -38.07 -20.46
N LEU A 117 1.74 -37.82 -19.40
CA LEU A 117 1.76 -38.59 -18.15
C LEU A 117 0.43 -39.30 -17.92
N VAL A 118 0.44 -40.28 -17.01
CA VAL A 118 -0.80 -40.84 -16.47
C VAL A 118 -1.38 -39.90 -15.40
N ARG A 119 -2.71 -39.81 -15.33
CA ARG A 119 -3.42 -38.97 -14.35
C ARG A 119 -2.98 -39.25 -12.91
N SER A 120 -2.71 -40.51 -12.55
CA SER A 120 -2.24 -40.89 -11.21
C SER A 120 -0.89 -40.25 -10.87
N THR A 121 0.06 -40.22 -11.81
CA THR A 121 1.36 -39.58 -11.64
C THR A 121 1.22 -38.07 -11.39
N VAL A 122 0.32 -37.40 -12.11
CA VAL A 122 0.05 -35.97 -11.90
C VAL A 122 -0.55 -35.73 -10.51
N CYS A 123 -1.52 -36.56 -10.10
CA CYS A 123 -2.13 -36.48 -8.78
C CYS A 123 -1.08 -36.68 -7.67
N GLU A 124 -0.20 -37.67 -7.83
CA GLU A 124 0.89 -37.95 -6.91
C GLU A 124 1.88 -36.78 -6.85
N HIS A 125 2.33 -36.28 -8.01
CA HIS A 125 3.23 -35.14 -8.09
C HIS A 125 2.63 -33.92 -7.41
N ARG A 126 1.35 -33.60 -7.66
CA ARG A 126 0.67 -32.48 -6.98
C ARG A 126 0.64 -32.70 -5.46
N THR A 127 0.20 -33.89 -5.02
CA THR A 127 0.05 -34.19 -3.58
C THR A 127 1.39 -34.11 -2.85
N ARG A 128 2.44 -34.75 -3.38
CA ARG A 128 3.79 -34.73 -2.80
C ARG A 128 4.45 -33.36 -2.86
N SER A 129 4.12 -32.56 -3.87
CA SER A 129 4.63 -31.18 -3.95
C SER A 129 4.00 -30.32 -2.86
N LEU A 130 2.69 -30.40 -2.66
CA LEU A 130 2.00 -29.66 -1.60
C LEU A 130 2.50 -30.06 -0.20
N GLU A 131 2.75 -31.35 0.01
CA GLU A 131 3.33 -31.86 1.25
C GLU A 131 4.73 -31.28 1.49
N LEU A 132 5.59 -31.26 0.46
CA LEU A 132 6.93 -30.67 0.57
C LEU A 132 6.85 -29.17 0.83
N LEU A 133 6.04 -28.44 0.06
CA LEU A 133 5.85 -27.00 0.22
C LEU A 133 5.41 -26.67 1.66
N LYS A 134 4.45 -27.42 2.19
CA LYS A 134 3.98 -27.25 3.57
C LYS A 134 5.12 -27.46 4.57
N ASN A 135 5.82 -28.60 4.49
CA ASN A 135 6.88 -28.94 5.44
C ASN A 135 8.00 -27.90 5.42
N THR A 136 8.45 -27.51 4.22
CA THR A 136 9.49 -26.50 4.05
C THR A 136 9.06 -25.13 4.58
N MET A 137 7.82 -24.72 4.34
CA MET A 137 7.30 -23.45 4.88
C MET A 137 7.15 -23.48 6.40
N GLU A 138 6.76 -24.62 6.99
CA GLU A 138 6.70 -24.80 8.44
C GLU A 138 8.10 -24.70 9.05
N GLU A 139 9.09 -25.41 8.50
CA GLU A 139 10.49 -25.37 8.94
C GLU A 139 11.06 -23.93 8.94
N TYR A 140 10.96 -23.21 7.82
CA TYR A 140 11.42 -21.81 7.75
C TYR A 140 10.58 -20.85 8.59
N GLY A 141 9.30 -21.16 8.79
CA GLY A 141 8.41 -20.40 9.67
C GLY A 141 8.93 -20.39 11.11
N TYR A 142 9.42 -21.53 11.61
CA TYR A 142 9.98 -21.64 12.96
C TYR A 142 11.34 -20.96 13.13
N GLU A 143 12.18 -20.92 12.10
CA GLU A 143 13.50 -20.26 12.16
C GLU A 143 13.38 -18.73 12.32
N ASN A 144 12.32 -18.10 11.79
CA ASN A 144 12.09 -16.66 11.91
C ASN A 144 11.60 -16.20 13.29
N TYR A 145 11.26 -17.12 14.20
CA TYR A 145 10.88 -16.82 15.59
C TYR A 145 12.00 -17.10 16.60
N ARG A 146 13.22 -17.38 16.15
CA ARG A 146 14.38 -17.68 16.98
C ARG A 146 15.42 -16.57 16.92
#